data_AF-A0A7W0CBP5-F1
#
_entry.id   AF-A0A7W0CBP5-F1
#
_cell.length_a   1.000
_cell.length_b   1.000
_cell.length_c   1.000
_cell.angle_alpha   90.00
_cell.angle_beta   90.00
_cell.angle_gamma   90.00
#
_symmetry.space_group_name_H-M   'P 1'
#
loop_
_entity.id
_entity.type
_entity.pdbx_description
1 polymer ?
#
loop_
_entity_poly.entity_id
_entity_poly.type
_entity_poly.pdbx_seq_one_letter_code
_entity_poly.pdbx_strand_id
1 'polypeptide(L)' 'MPIRKLSLLFTLFLFLSACASLGGEKQPHNINDFAHDFTLPDQDGNLVRLSDTLDNYQGAVIAFYPKDDSRN' A
#
# COMPACT_ATOMS: atom_id res chain seq x y z
N MET A 1 -26.04 -16.29 -32.34
CA MET A 1 -26.24 -15.85 -30.93
C MET A 1 -27.03 -14.54 -30.97
N PRO A 2 -28.19 -14.42 -30.30
CA PRO A 2 -29.02 -13.21 -30.40
C PRO A 2 -28.29 -12.00 -29.84
N ILE A 3 -28.42 -10.85 -30.51
CA ILE A 3 -27.76 -9.55 -30.17
C ILE A 3 -27.88 -9.18 -28.68
N ARG A 4 -29.00 -9.52 -28.05
CA ARG A 4 -29.24 -9.31 -26.61
C ARG A 4 -28.25 -10.07 -25.71
N LYS A 5 -27.90 -11.31 -26.08
CA LYS A 5 -26.92 -12.13 -25.33
C LYS A 5 -25.49 -11.61 -25.52
N LEU A 6 -25.17 -11.07 -26.70
CA LEU A 6 -23.86 -10.48 -26.98
C LEU A 6 -23.66 -9.17 -26.21
N SER A 7 -24.68 -8.32 -26.16
CA SER A 7 -24.66 -7.09 -25.35
C SER A 7 -24.48 -7.39 -23.86
N LEU A 8 -25.18 -8.39 -23.32
CA LEU A 8 -25.05 -8.82 -21.93
C LEU A 8 -23.64 -9.32 -21.60
N LEU A 9 -23.05 -10.11 -22.50
CA LEU A 9 -21.68 -10.61 -22.36
C LEU A 9 -20.66 -9.47 -22.35
N PHE A 10 -20.84 -8.49 -23.24
CA PHE A 10 -19.95 -7.33 -23.34
C PHE A 10 -20.01 -6.46 -22.07
N THR A 11 -21.21 -6.21 -21.55
CA THR A 11 -21.38 -5.46 -20.29
C THR A 11 -20.75 -6.19 -19.11
N LEU A 12 -20.93 -7.51 -19.01
CA LEU A 12 -20.31 -8.32 -17.95
C LEU A 12 -18.77 -8.26 -18.01
N PHE A 13 -18.20 -8.29 -19.22
CA PHE A 13 -16.75 -8.20 -19.43
C PHE A 13 -16.17 -6.85 -18.99
N LEU A 14 -16.88 -5.75 -19.26
CA LEU A 14 -16.48 -4.41 -18.82
C LEU A 14 -16.52 -4.28 -17.30
N PHE A 15 -17.54 -4.84 -16.64
CA PHE A 15 -17.64 -4.86 -15.17
C PHE A 15 -16.48 -5.63 -14.52
N LEU A 16 -16.14 -6.81 -15.05
CA LEU A 16 -15.03 -7.63 -14.53
C LEU A 16 -13.67 -6.94 -14.71
N SER A 17 -13.46 -6.23 -15.83
CA SER A 17 -12.21 -5.50 -16.09
C SER A 17 -12.00 -4.33 -15.13
N ALA A 18 -13.07 -3.67 -14.70
CA ALA A 18 -12.98 -2.56 -13.73
C ALA A 18 -12.60 -3.01 -12.32
N CYS A 19 -12.89 -4.26 -11.94
CA CYS A 19 -12.52 -4.80 -10.62
C CYS A 19 -11.03 -5.19 -10.52
N ALA A 20 -10.35 -5.42 -11.64
CA ALA A 20 -8.95 -5.85 -11.66
C ALA A 20 -7.94 -4.71 -11.41
N SER A 21 -8.36 -3.43 -11.49
CA SER A 21 -7.46 -2.27 -11.37
C SER A 21 -7.32 -1.72 -9.94
N LEU A 22 -7.99 -2.31 -8.95
CA LEU A 22 -7.96 -1.83 -7.55
C LEU A 22 -6.65 -2.18 -6.81
N GLY A 23 -5.76 -2.95 -7.42
CA GLY A 23 -4.41 -3.21 -6.92
C GLY A 23 -3.40 -2.30 -7.61
N GLY A 24 -3.39 -1.01 -7.28
CA GLY A 24 -2.30 -0.14 -7.70
C GLY A 24 -0.98 -0.68 -7.15
N GLU A 25 -0.08 -1.08 -8.04
CA GLU A 25 1.25 -1.55 -7.68
C GLU A 25 1.96 -0.41 -6.94
N LYS A 26 2.20 -0.59 -5.63
CA LYS A 26 2.96 0.39 -4.84
C LYS A 26 4.39 0.35 -5.38
N GLN A 27 4.76 1.31 -6.22
CA GLN A 27 6.14 1.43 -6.66
C GLN A 27 7.02 1.73 -5.45
N PRO A 28 8.11 0.97 -5.25
CA PRO A 28 9.07 1.30 -4.21
C PRO A 28 9.70 2.66 -4.51
N HIS A 29 10.03 3.42 -3.47
CA HIS A 29 10.82 4.64 -3.63
C HIS A 29 12.17 4.32 -4.30
N ASN A 30 12.61 5.21 -5.18
CA ASN A 30 13.94 5.11 -5.77
C ASN A 30 15.00 5.62 -4.78
N ILE A 31 16.25 5.24 -5.03
CA ILE A 31 17.38 5.78 -4.28
C ILE A 31 17.42 7.30 -4.49
N ASN A 32 17.56 8.06 -3.40
CA ASN A 32 17.53 9.54 -3.32
C ASN A 32 16.15 10.20 -3.39
N ASP A 33 15.06 9.43 -3.44
CA ASP A 33 13.73 10.01 -3.23
C ASP A 33 13.58 10.48 -1.78
N PHE A 34 12.87 11.60 -1.59
CA PHE A 34 12.44 11.99 -0.25
C PHE A 34 11.42 10.97 0.25
N ALA A 35 11.70 10.35 1.39
CA ALA A 35 10.75 9.48 2.07
C ALA A 35 9.48 10.29 2.41
N HIS A 36 8.32 9.68 2.18
CA HIS A 36 7.06 10.27 2.63
C HIS A 36 7.00 10.29 4.15
N ASP A 37 6.42 11.35 4.70
CA ASP A 37 6.14 11.39 6.13
C ASP A 37 5.08 10.33 6.47
N PHE A 38 5.28 9.63 7.57
CA PHE A 38 4.37 8.59 8.05
C PHE A 38 4.29 8.64 9.56
N THR A 39 3.22 8.07 10.10
CA THR A 39 3.02 7.90 11.54
C THR A 39 2.85 6.42 11.85
N LEU A 40 3.71 5.89 12.71
CA LEU A 40 3.69 4.50 13.16
C LEU A 40 3.77 4.46 14.69
N PRO A 41 3.14 3.46 15.32
CA PRO A 41 3.36 3.21 16.74
C PRO A 41 4.80 2.72 16.97
N ASP A 42 5.42 3.18 18.05
CA ASP A 42 6.65 2.61 18.59
C ASP A 42 6.38 1.29 19.34
N GLN A 43 7.40 0.76 20.04
CA GLN A 43 7.29 -0.48 20.80
C GLN A 43 6.37 -0.37 22.03
N ASP A 44 6.11 0.84 22.50
CA ASP A 44 5.24 1.14 23.64
C ASP A 44 3.84 1.58 23.18
N GLY A 45 3.60 1.64 21.87
CA GLY A 45 2.34 2.05 21.26
C GLY A 45 2.17 3.57 21.10
N ASN A 46 3.19 4.38 21.37
CA ASN A 46 3.13 5.82 21.13
C ASN A 46 3.24 6.11 19.65
N LEU A 47 2.44 7.05 19.14
CA LEU A 47 2.51 7.47 17.75
C LEU A 47 3.77 8.31 17.51
N VAL A 48 4.62 7.84 16.61
CA VAL A 48 5.86 8.52 16.19
C VAL A 48 5.75 8.87 14.72
N ARG A 49 6.13 10.11 14.38
CA ARG A 49 6.18 10.60 13.01
C ARG A 49 7.63 10.69 12.51
N LEU A 50 7.85 10.41 11.22
CA LEU A 50 9.19 10.47 10.64
C LEU A 50 9.77 11.90 10.76
N SER A 51 8.97 12.92 10.42
CA SER A 51 9.39 14.32 10.53
C SER A 51 9.88 14.70 11.94
N ASP A 52 9.13 14.33 12.98
CA ASP A 52 9.50 14.62 14.38
C ASP A 52 10.83 13.94 14.79
N THR A 53 11.14 12.78 14.18
CA THR A 53 12.43 12.09 14.38
C THR A 53 13.55 12.88 13.69
N LEU A 54 13.32 13.35 12.46
CA LEU A 54 14.32 14.08 11.69
C LEU A 54 14.58 15.50 12.21
N ASP A 55 13.67 16.06 13.01
CA ASP A 55 13.93 17.31 13.74
C ASP A 55 15.10 17.19 14.72
N ASN A 56 15.36 15.99 15.24
CA ASN A 56 16.36 15.72 16.27
C ASN A 56 17.53 14.86 15.78
N TYR A 57 17.39 14.19 14.64
CA TYR A 57 18.36 13.22 14.11
C TYR A 57 18.59 13.41 12.60
N GLN A 58 19.75 12.97 12.11
CA GLN A 58 20.12 13.12 10.69
C GLN A 58 19.46 12.09 9.76
N GLY A 59 18.77 11.08 10.30
CA GLY A 59 18.16 10.01 9.52
C GLY A 59 17.45 8.98 10.39
N ALA A 60 16.73 8.08 9.75
CA ALA A 60 16.04 6.96 10.39
C ALA A 60 16.29 5.67 9.59
N VAL A 61 16.38 4.54 10.32
CA VAL A 61 16.44 3.20 9.72
C VAL A 61 15.09 2.54 9.91
N ILE A 62 14.44 2.20 8.80
CA ILE A 62 13.14 1.50 8.81
C ILE A 62 13.41 0.03 8.52
N ALA A 63 13.06 -0.83 9.47
CA ALA A 63 13.15 -2.27 9.32
C ALA A 63 11.75 -2.89 9.17
N PHE A 64 11.52 -3.66 8.12
CA PHE A 64 10.28 -4.39 7.90
C PHE A 64 10.46 -5.84 8.36
N TYR A 65 9.74 -6.22 9.41
CA TYR A 65 9.66 -7.61 9.85
C TYR A 65 8.32 -8.21 9.43
N PRO A 66 8.28 -9.47 8.98
CA PRO A 66 7.03 -10.21 8.91
C PRO A 66 6.37 -10.15 10.29
N LYS A 67 5.05 -9.98 10.32
CA LYS A 67 4.31 -10.11 11.56
C LYS A 67 4.56 -11.51 12.12
N ASP A 68 5.13 -11.59 13.31
CA ASP A 68 5.28 -12.86 13.99
C ASP A 68 3.90 -13.30 14.49
N ASP A 69 3.27 -14.18 13.72
CA ASP A 69 2.00 -14.83 14.07
C ASP A 69 2.24 -16.20 14.73
N SER A 70 3.47 -16.51 15.16
CA SER A 70 3.74 -17.73 15.92
C SER A 70 3.02 -17.67 17.26
N ARG A 71 2.04 -18.56 17.43
CA ARG A 71 1.36 -18.79 18.70
C ARG A 71 2.17 -19.81 19.50
N ASN A 72 3.13 -19.31 20.28
CA ASN A 72 3.72 -20.11 21.35
C ASN A 72 2.88 -19.99 22.62
#